data_AF-A0A440C5M6-F1
#
_entry.id   AF-A0A440C5M6-F1
#
_cell.length_a   1.000
_cell.length_b   1.000
_cell.length_c   1.000
_cell.angle_alpha   90.00
_cell.angle_beta   90.00
_cell.angle_gamma   90.00
#
_symmetry.space_group_name_H-M   'P 1'
#
loop_
_entity.id
_entity.type
_entity.pdbx_description
1 polymer ?
#
loop_
_entity_poly.entity_id
_entity_poly.type
_entity_poly.pdbx_seq_one_letter_code
_entity_poly.pdbx_strand_id
1 'polypeptide(L)'
;GLNMLGRAKKVSISKENTTIVDGAGKKAEIQGRVAQIKQQIEETTSDYDKEKLQERLAKLAGGVAVIRVGGATEIEVKEKKDRVDDALNATRAAVEEGIVPGGGVALLRASLSIKAVGANSDQTAGIAIVRRALQAPARQIAANAGAEASIVAGKILENKGPTFGFNAQTGEYGDMIAMGIVDPVKVVRTALQDAASVAGLLVTTEAMIAEAPKKESAGGMGGGGMGGMDF
;
A
#
# COMPACT_ATOMS: atom_id res chain seq x y z
N GLY A 1 -26.44 -20.91 -28.23
CA GLY A 1 -25.98 -20.62 -26.86
C GLY A 1 -24.59 -20.00 -26.84
N LEU A 2 -23.55 -20.78 -27.15
CA LEU A 2 -22.12 -20.39 -26.98
C LEU A 2 -21.60 -19.26 -27.89
N ASN A 3 -22.30 -18.93 -28.98
CA ASN A 3 -21.88 -17.90 -29.94
C ASN A 3 -22.22 -16.47 -29.48
N MET A 4 -22.99 -16.29 -28.40
CA MET A 4 -23.39 -14.99 -27.85
C MET A 4 -22.62 -14.61 -26.57
N LEU A 5 -21.67 -15.44 -26.14
CA LEU A 5 -20.87 -15.18 -24.95
C LEU A 5 -19.64 -14.34 -25.28
N GLY A 6 -19.29 -13.42 -24.37
CA GLY A 6 -18.03 -12.68 -24.43
C GLY A 6 -16.81 -13.60 -24.22
N ARG A 7 -15.70 -13.29 -24.88
CA ARG A 7 -14.43 -14.03 -24.74
C ARG A 7 -13.31 -13.06 -24.37
N ALA A 8 -12.41 -13.50 -23.50
CA ALA A 8 -11.21 -12.77 -23.10
C ALA A 8 -10.08 -13.75 -22.80
N LYS A 9 -8.83 -13.29 -22.91
CA LYS A 9 -7.65 -14.14 -22.66
C LYS A 9 -7.41 -14.41 -21.18
N LYS A 10 -7.63 -13.40 -20.33
CA LYS A 10 -7.47 -13.53 -18.87
C LYS A 10 -8.48 -12.65 -18.15
N VAL A 11 -9.09 -13.21 -17.11
CA VAL A 11 -9.95 -12.47 -16.17
C VAL A 11 -9.36 -12.62 -14.78
N SER A 12 -9.13 -11.51 -14.09
CA SER A 12 -8.62 -11.48 -12.71
C SER A 12 -9.67 -10.86 -11.81
N ILE A 13 -10.00 -11.55 -10.71
CA ILE A 13 -11.01 -11.13 -9.75
C ILE A 13 -10.33 -10.98 -8.39
N SER A 14 -10.57 -9.85 -7.73
CA SER A 14 -10.14 -9.53 -6.37
C SER A 14 -11.36 -9.19 -5.52
N LYS A 15 -11.19 -8.96 -4.22
CA LYS A 15 -12.29 -8.64 -3.29
C LYS A 15 -13.17 -7.48 -3.76
N GLU A 16 -12.58 -6.47 -4.40
CA GLU A 16 -13.26 -5.23 -4.76
C GLU A 16 -13.27 -4.96 -6.28
N ASN A 17 -12.39 -5.59 -7.06
CA ASN A 17 -12.18 -5.27 -8.47
C ASN A 17 -12.17 -6.51 -9.36
N THR A 18 -12.72 -6.37 -10.58
CA THR A 18 -12.60 -7.35 -11.67
C THR A 18 -11.90 -6.72 -12.87
N THR A 19 -10.87 -7.37 -13.39
CA THR A 19 -10.09 -6.92 -14.54
C THR A 19 -10.16 -7.93 -15.68
N ILE A 20 -10.57 -7.47 -16.87
CA ILE A 20 -10.64 -8.27 -18.09
C ILE A 20 -9.49 -7.85 -19.00
N VAL A 21 -8.59 -8.77 -19.30
CA VAL A 21 -7.40 -8.53 -20.13
C VAL A 21 -7.57 -9.22 -21.48
N ASP A 22 -7.32 -8.45 -22.54
CA ASP A 22 -7.28 -8.93 -23.92
C ASP A 22 -8.63 -9.59 -24.33
N GLY A 23 -9.68 -8.76 -24.37
CA GLY A 23 -11.02 -9.15 -24.79
C GLY A 23 -11.12 -9.33 -26.31
N ALA A 24 -11.87 -10.34 -26.77
CA ALA A 24 -12.00 -10.69 -28.19
C ALA A 24 -13.04 -9.83 -28.95
N GLY A 25 -13.31 -8.61 -28.49
CA GLY A 25 -14.25 -7.69 -29.14
C GLY A 25 -13.68 -7.15 -30.45
N LYS A 26 -14.53 -6.91 -31.46
CA LYS A 26 -14.07 -6.32 -32.72
C LYS A 26 -13.71 -4.85 -32.52
N LYS A 27 -12.53 -4.45 -33.01
CA LYS A 27 -12.03 -3.07 -32.89
C LYS A 27 -13.02 -2.03 -33.41
N ALA A 28 -13.71 -2.31 -34.52
CA ALA A 28 -14.73 -1.42 -35.08
C ALA A 28 -15.94 -1.22 -34.16
N GLU A 29 -16.42 -2.29 -33.50
CA GLU A 29 -17.55 -2.21 -32.56
C GLU A 29 -17.16 -1.41 -31.30
N ILE A 30 -15.93 -1.59 -30.80
CA ILE A 30 -15.39 -0.81 -29.68
C ILE A 30 -15.25 0.67 -30.05
N GLN A 31 -14.70 0.98 -31.22
CA GLN A 31 -14.58 2.36 -31.72
C GLN A 31 -15.94 3.02 -31.93
N GLY A 32 -16.92 2.27 -32.45
CA GLY A 32 -18.30 2.73 -32.55
C GLY A 32 -18.88 3.09 -31.19
N ARG A 33 -18.63 2.25 -30.17
CA ARG A 33 -19.09 2.54 -28.80
C ARG A 33 -18.38 3.75 -28.18
N VAL A 34 -17.08 3.91 -28.42
CA VAL A 34 -16.30 5.08 -28.00
C VAL A 34 -16.87 6.36 -28.63
N ALA A 35 -17.19 6.35 -29.92
CA ALA A 35 -17.77 7.51 -30.62
C ALA A 35 -19.15 7.88 -30.06
N GLN A 36 -20.01 6.89 -29.81
CA GLN A 36 -21.33 7.11 -29.18
C GLN A 36 -21.19 7.79 -27.82
N ILE A 37 -20.29 7.33 -26.96
CA ILE A 37 -20.11 7.90 -25.61
C ILE A 37 -19.58 9.35 -25.70
N LYS A 38 -18.70 9.65 -26.66
CA LYS A 38 -18.22 11.02 -26.89
C LYS A 38 -19.37 11.98 -27.25
N GLN A 39 -20.24 11.57 -28.17
CA GLN A 39 -21.42 12.38 -28.53
C GLN A 39 -22.34 12.59 -27.31
N GLN A 40 -22.59 11.55 -26.52
CA GLN A 40 -23.41 11.66 -25.31
C GLN A 40 -22.83 12.63 -24.26
N ILE A 41 -21.50 12.75 -24.17
CA ILE A 41 -20.83 13.72 -23.28
C ILE A 41 -21.07 15.16 -23.75
N GLU A 42 -21.08 15.40 -25.06
CA GLU A 42 -21.31 16.73 -25.63
C GLU A 42 -22.77 17.17 -25.49
N GLU A 43 -23.72 16.24 -25.62
CA GLU A 43 -25.15 16.51 -25.55
C GLU A 43 -25.68 16.63 -24.11
N THR A 44 -25.04 15.97 -23.14
CA THR A 44 -25.52 16.01 -21.76
C THR A 44 -25.22 17.34 -21.08
N THR A 45 -26.18 17.84 -20.32
CA THR A 45 -26.05 19.07 -19.51
C THR A 45 -25.77 18.78 -18.04
N SER A 46 -25.83 17.52 -17.63
CA SER A 46 -25.58 17.04 -16.26
C SER A 46 -24.09 16.77 -16.06
N ASP A 47 -23.46 17.49 -15.14
CA ASP A 47 -22.04 17.31 -14.82
C ASP A 47 -21.76 15.92 -14.23
N TYR A 48 -22.69 15.39 -13.44
CA TYR A 48 -22.63 14.03 -12.93
C TYR A 48 -22.60 12.99 -14.06
N ASP A 49 -23.44 13.16 -15.08
CA ASP A 49 -23.47 12.23 -16.22
C ASP A 49 -22.22 12.37 -17.10
N LYS A 50 -21.69 13.60 -17.27
CA LYS A 50 -20.40 13.80 -17.94
C LYS A 50 -19.29 13.03 -17.26
N GLU A 51 -19.17 13.13 -15.95
CA GLU A 51 -18.14 12.44 -15.18
C GLU A 51 -18.26 10.91 -15.37
N LYS A 52 -19.47 10.35 -15.23
CA LYS A 52 -19.68 8.89 -15.39
C LYS A 52 -19.46 8.41 -16.82
N LEU A 53 -19.81 9.20 -17.83
CA LEU A 53 -19.52 8.88 -19.22
C LEU A 53 -18.02 8.96 -19.53
N GLN A 54 -17.30 9.92 -18.94
CA GLN A 54 -15.84 10.02 -19.04
C GLN A 54 -15.14 8.82 -18.39
N GLU A 55 -15.57 8.35 -17.22
CA GLU A 55 -15.03 7.12 -16.60
C GLU A 55 -15.20 5.90 -17.52
N ARG A 56 -16.38 5.75 -18.15
CA ARG A 56 -16.66 4.65 -19.07
C ARG A 56 -15.84 4.76 -20.36
N LEU A 57 -15.71 5.97 -20.89
CA LEU A 57 -14.87 6.26 -22.05
C LEU A 57 -13.41 5.89 -21.76
N ALA A 58 -12.90 6.28 -20.58
CA ALA A 58 -11.55 5.94 -20.14
C ALA A 58 -11.35 4.43 -20.04
N LYS A 59 -12.34 3.64 -19.60
CA LYS A 59 -12.24 2.16 -19.59
C LYS A 59 -12.22 1.52 -20.98
N LEU A 60 -12.85 2.15 -21.98
CA LEU A 60 -12.91 1.64 -23.36
C LEU A 60 -11.73 2.10 -24.22
N ALA A 61 -11.26 3.33 -24.00
CA ALA A 61 -10.14 3.93 -24.73
C ALA A 61 -8.80 3.67 -24.05
N GLY A 62 -8.79 3.56 -22.72
CA GLY A 62 -7.63 3.22 -21.90
C GLY A 62 -7.35 1.74 -22.01
N GLY A 63 -6.41 1.39 -22.89
CA GLY A 63 -5.94 0.02 -23.03
C GLY A 63 -5.37 -0.53 -21.72
N VAL A 64 -5.33 -1.86 -21.61
CA VAL A 64 -4.70 -2.55 -20.48
C VAL A 64 -3.21 -2.75 -20.80
N ALA A 65 -2.33 -2.09 -20.05
CA ALA A 65 -0.90 -2.35 -20.11
C ALA A 65 -0.56 -3.63 -19.32
N VAL A 66 0.29 -4.49 -19.89
CA VAL A 66 0.72 -5.75 -19.25
C VAL A 66 2.24 -5.76 -19.14
N ILE A 67 2.74 -5.80 -17.91
CA ILE A 67 4.17 -5.98 -17.63
C ILE A 67 4.45 -7.48 -17.50
N ARG A 68 5.37 -7.99 -18.32
CA ARG A 68 5.80 -9.40 -18.28
C ARG A 68 7.14 -9.49 -17.57
N VAL A 69 7.14 -10.06 -16.37
CA VAL A 69 8.34 -10.25 -15.55
C VAL A 69 8.91 -11.64 -15.79
N GLY A 70 10.22 -11.72 -16.04
CA GLY A 70 10.96 -12.95 -16.30
C GLY A 70 12.24 -13.05 -15.46
N GLY A 71 12.80 -14.26 -15.38
CA GLY A 71 13.95 -14.60 -14.54
C GLY A 71 14.46 -16.01 -14.87
N ALA A 72 15.62 -16.37 -14.33
CA ALA A 72 16.26 -17.66 -14.59
C ALA A 72 15.63 -18.80 -13.79
N THR A 73 15.02 -18.50 -12.65
CA THR A 73 14.31 -19.47 -11.79
C THR A 73 12.93 -18.95 -11.39
N GLU A 74 12.01 -19.85 -11.04
CA GLU A 74 10.67 -19.47 -10.58
C GLU A 74 10.70 -18.59 -9.33
N ILE A 75 11.65 -18.83 -8.42
CA ILE A 75 11.82 -18.06 -7.18
C ILE A 75 12.19 -16.61 -7.53
N GLU A 76 13.14 -16.42 -8.45
CA GLU A 76 13.54 -15.10 -8.92
C GLU A 76 12.40 -14.37 -9.66
N VAL A 77 11.62 -15.09 -10.48
CA VAL A 77 10.45 -14.52 -11.17
C VAL A 77 9.43 -14.03 -10.15
N LYS A 78 9.15 -14.80 -9.09
CA LYS A 78 8.21 -14.39 -8.04
C LYS A 78 8.68 -13.13 -7.33
N GLU A 79 9.93 -13.10 -6.86
CA GLU A 79 10.49 -11.93 -6.16
C GLU A 79 10.50 -10.68 -7.05
N LYS A 80 10.92 -10.80 -8.32
CA LYS A 80 10.91 -9.67 -9.26
C LYS A 80 9.48 -9.20 -9.55
N LYS A 81 8.54 -10.13 -9.65
CA LYS A 81 7.14 -9.80 -9.89
C LYS A 81 6.58 -9.01 -8.71
N ASP A 82 6.83 -9.46 -7.49
CA ASP A 82 6.36 -8.78 -6.28
C ASP A 82 6.95 -7.37 -6.20
N ARG A 83 8.25 -7.19 -6.50
CA ARG A 83 8.87 -5.85 -6.61
C ARG A 83 8.23 -4.94 -7.65
N VAL A 84 7.85 -5.49 -8.81
CA VAL A 84 7.19 -4.72 -9.87
C VAL A 84 5.77 -4.33 -9.45
N ASP A 85 5.05 -5.24 -8.79
CA ASP A 85 3.71 -4.98 -8.28
C ASP A 85 3.75 -3.88 -7.20
N ASP A 86 4.72 -3.93 -6.28
CA ASP A 86 4.96 -2.89 -5.27
C ASP A 86 5.31 -1.53 -5.90
N ALA A 87 6.22 -1.51 -6.87
CA ALA A 87 6.60 -0.28 -7.57
C ALA A 87 5.42 0.36 -8.33
N LEU A 88 4.57 -0.46 -8.95
CA LEU A 88 3.36 0.00 -9.62
C LEU A 88 2.38 0.63 -8.63
N ASN A 89 2.16 -0.01 -7.49
CA ASN A 89 1.27 0.49 -6.44
C ASN A 89 1.81 1.78 -5.81
N ALA A 90 3.11 1.85 -5.54
CA ALA A 90 3.77 3.06 -5.04
C ALA A 90 3.64 4.23 -6.02
N THR A 91 3.86 3.98 -7.32
CA THR A 91 3.71 5.00 -8.36
C THR A 91 2.27 5.50 -8.46
N ARG A 92 1.28 4.61 -8.40
CA ARG A 92 -0.15 5.00 -8.37
C ARG A 92 -0.46 5.88 -7.16
N ALA A 93 -0.03 5.46 -5.97
CA ALA A 93 -0.22 6.23 -4.75
C ALA A 93 0.47 7.61 -4.80
N ALA A 94 1.65 7.70 -5.42
CA ALA A 94 2.38 8.95 -5.60
C ALA A 94 1.68 9.90 -6.57
N VAL A 95 1.03 9.38 -7.62
CA VAL A 95 0.23 10.19 -8.55
C VAL A 95 -1.03 10.75 -7.87
N GLU A 96 -1.61 10.02 -6.92
CA GLU A 96 -2.83 10.42 -6.22
C GLU A 96 -2.60 11.51 -5.16
N GLU A 97 -1.63 11.33 -4.26
CA GLU A 97 -1.42 12.24 -3.11
C GLU A 97 -0.04 12.94 -3.10
N GLY A 98 0.79 12.70 -4.11
CA GLY A 98 2.15 13.25 -4.19
C GLY A 98 3.19 12.44 -3.42
N ILE A 99 4.37 13.05 -3.26
CA ILE A 99 5.56 12.44 -2.65
C ILE A 99 6.10 13.27 -1.50
N VAL A 100 6.81 12.61 -0.59
CA VAL A 100 7.52 13.18 0.57
C VAL A 100 8.94 12.64 0.65
N PRO A 101 9.86 13.32 1.37
CA PRO A 101 11.20 12.78 1.61
C PRO A 101 11.09 11.44 2.34
N GLY A 102 11.68 10.40 1.74
CA GLY A 102 11.57 9.03 2.21
C GLY A 102 12.50 8.71 3.38
N GLY A 103 12.75 7.42 3.60
CA GLY A 103 13.69 6.95 4.64
C GLY A 103 13.21 7.27 6.07
N GLY A 104 11.89 7.41 6.26
CA GLY A 104 11.28 7.80 7.53
C GLY A 104 11.49 9.28 7.92
N VAL A 105 12.10 10.10 7.06
CA VAL A 105 12.40 11.52 7.33
C VAL A 105 11.10 12.32 7.50
N ALA A 106 10.09 12.07 6.67
CA ALA A 106 8.80 12.73 6.77
C ALA A 106 8.15 12.54 8.16
N LEU A 107 8.12 11.31 8.68
CA LEU A 107 7.56 11.00 10.01
C LEU A 107 8.44 11.58 11.13
N LEU A 108 9.76 11.47 11.00
CA LEU A 108 10.70 12.03 11.96
C LEU A 108 10.51 13.56 12.09
N ARG A 109 10.36 14.27 10.98
CA ARG A 109 10.04 15.71 10.95
C ARG A 109 8.67 16.00 11.55
N ALA A 110 7.65 15.22 11.19
CA ALA A 110 6.31 15.36 11.72
C ALA A 110 6.27 15.26 13.26
N SER A 111 7.18 14.49 13.87
CA SER A 111 7.28 14.38 15.34
C SER A 111 7.53 15.72 16.04
N LEU A 112 8.25 16.65 15.41
CA LEU A 112 8.47 18.01 15.92
C LEU A 112 7.29 18.95 15.63
N SER A 113 6.49 18.66 14.62
CA SER A 113 5.35 19.49 14.20
C SER A 113 4.09 19.25 15.04
N ILE A 114 4.09 18.27 15.96
CA ILE A 114 2.96 18.02 16.86
C ILE A 114 2.84 19.17 17.88
N LYS A 115 1.84 20.03 17.66
CA LYS A 115 1.46 21.16 18.53
C LYS A 115 0.32 20.83 19.51
N ALA A 116 -0.20 19.60 19.48
CA ALA A 116 -1.29 19.18 20.37
C ALA A 116 -0.85 19.26 21.84
N VAL A 117 -1.76 19.69 22.70
CA VAL A 117 -1.58 19.74 24.16
C VAL A 117 -2.67 18.86 24.78
N GLY A 118 -2.28 17.97 25.68
CA GLY A 118 -3.23 17.09 26.36
C GLY A 118 -4.08 17.87 27.36
N ALA A 119 -5.37 17.53 27.47
CA ALA A 119 -6.24 18.13 28.49
C ALA A 119 -5.95 17.60 29.91
N ASN A 120 -5.25 16.46 30.01
CA ASN A 120 -4.80 15.84 31.26
C ASN A 120 -3.43 15.13 31.06
N SER A 121 -2.92 14.55 32.14
CA SER A 121 -1.63 13.83 32.15
C SER A 121 -1.60 12.66 31.17
N ASP A 122 -2.70 11.92 31.05
CA ASP A 122 -2.76 10.69 30.26
C ASP A 122 -2.78 11.00 28.77
N GLN A 123 -3.54 12.03 28.37
CA GLN A 123 -3.50 12.53 27.00
C GLN A 123 -2.12 13.10 26.65
N THR A 124 -1.45 13.76 27.60
CA THR A 124 -0.08 14.24 27.42
C THR A 124 0.90 13.07 27.21
N ALA A 125 0.73 11.98 27.96
CA ALA A 125 1.49 10.75 27.76
C ALA A 125 1.22 10.12 26.39
N GLY A 126 -0.05 10.06 25.95
CA GLY A 126 -0.42 9.60 24.61
C GLY A 126 0.25 10.38 23.47
N ILE A 127 0.28 11.71 23.58
CA ILE A 127 0.99 12.58 22.63
C ILE A 127 2.50 12.26 22.61
N ALA A 128 3.11 12.04 23.78
CA ALA A 128 4.52 11.66 23.88
C ALA A 128 4.82 10.29 23.24
N ILE A 129 3.91 9.31 23.38
CA ILE A 129 4.00 7.99 22.73
C ILE A 129 4.05 8.16 21.21
N VAL A 130 3.11 8.90 20.62
CA VAL A 130 3.09 9.15 19.17
C VAL A 130 4.37 9.86 18.71
N ARG A 131 4.80 10.90 19.44
CA ARG A 131 6.05 11.63 19.14
C ARG A 131 7.27 10.71 19.11
N ARG A 132 7.34 9.73 20.00
CA ARG A 132 8.42 8.73 20.03
C ARG A 132 8.28 7.73 18.89
N ALA A 133 7.08 7.21 18.65
CA ALA A 133 6.81 6.20 17.61
C ALA A 133 7.14 6.69 16.20
N LEU A 134 6.88 7.97 15.90
CA LEU A 134 7.20 8.59 14.60
C LEU A 134 8.71 8.56 14.26
N GLN A 135 9.59 8.42 15.25
CA GLN A 135 11.03 8.32 15.03
C GLN A 135 11.48 6.90 14.69
N ALA A 136 10.65 5.89 14.97
CA ALA A 136 11.03 4.49 14.85
C ALA A 136 11.42 4.09 13.42
N PRO A 137 10.70 4.50 12.36
CA PRO A 137 11.06 4.10 10.99
C PRO A 137 12.45 4.57 10.57
N ALA A 138 12.76 5.86 10.77
CA ALA A 138 14.07 6.42 10.43
C ALA A 138 15.20 5.75 11.25
N ARG A 139 14.96 5.51 12.55
CA ARG A 139 15.92 4.83 13.43
C ARG A 139 16.15 3.38 13.01
N GLN A 140 15.09 2.66 12.65
CA GLN A 140 15.18 1.26 12.22
C GLN A 140 15.95 1.14 10.90
N ILE A 141 15.68 2.03 9.95
CA ILE A 141 16.40 2.06 8.67
C ILE A 141 17.89 2.33 8.90
N ALA A 142 18.23 3.30 9.75
CA ALA A 142 19.62 3.60 10.11
C ALA A 142 20.32 2.41 10.80
N ALA A 143 19.65 1.78 11.77
CA ALA A 143 20.19 0.62 12.48
C ALA A 143 20.42 -0.58 11.55
N ASN A 144 19.48 -0.86 10.63
CA ASN A 144 19.63 -1.92 9.63
C ASN A 144 20.79 -1.66 8.65
N ALA A 145 21.14 -0.39 8.43
CA ALA A 145 22.30 0.03 7.64
C ALA A 145 23.62 0.05 8.44
N GLY A 146 23.60 -0.34 9.72
CA GLY A 146 24.78 -0.35 10.59
C GLY A 146 25.18 1.03 11.13
N ALA A 147 24.36 2.06 10.93
CA ALA A 147 24.58 3.40 11.48
C ALA A 147 23.96 3.53 12.88
N GLU A 148 24.51 4.42 13.71
CA GLU A 148 23.94 4.69 15.03
C GLU A 148 22.67 5.55 14.88
N ALA A 149 21.54 4.95 15.21
CA ALA A 149 20.22 5.50 14.95
C ALA A 149 19.94 6.83 15.66
N SER A 150 20.49 7.05 16.85
CA SER A 150 20.27 8.27 17.63
C SER A 150 21.03 9.47 17.05
N ILE A 151 22.26 9.27 16.57
CA ILE A 151 23.09 10.25 15.86
C ILE A 151 22.44 10.60 14.54
N VAL A 152 21.95 9.60 13.79
CA VAL A 152 21.24 9.83 12.52
C VAL A 152 19.99 10.66 12.75
N ALA A 153 19.11 10.26 13.67
CA ALA A 153 17.90 11.00 13.97
C ALA A 153 18.21 12.42 14.48
N GLY A 154 19.20 12.58 15.37
CA GLY A 154 19.63 13.87 15.90
C GLY A 154 20.08 14.83 14.80
N LYS A 155 21.01 14.41 13.95
CA LYS A 155 21.52 15.22 12.83
C LYS A 155 20.43 15.65 11.85
N ILE A 156 19.47 14.76 11.56
CA ILE A 156 18.32 15.11 10.72
C ILE A 156 17.50 16.21 11.40
N LEU A 157 17.16 16.04 12.68
CA LEU A 157 16.32 16.99 13.42
C LEU A 157 17.00 18.35 13.67
N GLU A 158 18.33 18.39 13.85
CA GLU A 158 19.11 19.63 14.01
C GLU A 158 19.12 20.51 12.75
N ASN A 159 19.11 19.87 11.57
CA ASN A 159 19.01 20.60 10.32
C ASN A 159 17.57 21.08 10.08
N LYS A 160 17.40 22.32 9.60
CA LYS A 160 16.07 22.91 9.35
C LYS A 160 15.47 22.56 7.97
N GLY A 161 16.24 21.93 7.09
CA GLY A 161 15.80 21.58 5.74
C GLY A 161 14.67 20.54 5.77
N PRO A 162 13.51 20.81 5.15
CA PRO A 162 12.36 19.89 5.20
C PRO A 162 12.67 18.54 4.53
N THR A 163 13.56 18.55 3.54
CA THR A 163 14.00 17.39 2.75
C THR A 163 15.34 16.83 3.21
N PHE A 164 16.01 17.45 4.19
CA PHE A 164 17.31 16.97 4.67
C PHE A 164 17.14 15.68 5.45
N GLY A 165 17.87 14.64 5.04
CA GLY A 165 17.78 13.29 5.59
C GLY A 165 19.11 12.53 5.52
N PHE A 166 19.02 11.22 5.77
CA PHE A 166 20.15 10.29 5.71
C PHE A 166 19.87 9.22 4.66
N ASN A 167 20.76 9.12 3.67
CA ASN A 167 20.74 8.07 2.69
C ASN A 167 21.38 6.81 3.29
N ALA A 168 20.56 5.86 3.72
CA ALA A 168 21.03 4.61 4.30
C ALA A 168 21.76 3.68 3.31
N GLN A 169 21.65 3.93 1.99
CA GLN A 169 22.37 3.15 0.98
C GLN A 169 23.83 3.59 0.84
N THR A 170 24.11 4.90 0.99
CA THR A 170 25.46 5.46 0.82
C THR A 170 26.10 5.92 2.13
N GLY A 171 25.32 6.11 3.19
CA GLY A 171 25.77 6.66 4.46
C GLY A 171 25.89 8.19 4.48
N GLU A 172 25.40 8.88 3.45
CA GLU A 172 25.52 10.33 3.29
C GLU A 172 24.27 11.09 3.75
N TYR A 173 24.45 12.34 4.17
CA TYR A 173 23.35 13.25 4.49
C TYR A 173 23.13 14.25 3.37
N GLY A 174 21.88 14.61 3.10
CA GLY A 174 21.56 15.63 2.11
C GLY A 174 20.06 15.69 1.81
N ASP A 175 19.72 16.30 0.67
CA ASP A 175 18.34 16.41 0.23
C ASP A 175 17.83 15.07 -0.31
N MET A 176 16.90 14.45 0.41
CA MET A 176 16.35 13.14 0.08
C MET A 176 15.62 13.13 -1.26
N ILE A 177 14.95 14.23 -1.63
CA ILE A 177 14.24 14.33 -2.92
C ILE A 177 15.25 14.43 -4.06
N ALA A 178 16.29 15.27 -3.90
CA ALA A 178 17.36 15.38 -4.88
C ALA A 178 18.15 14.06 -5.05
N MET A 179 18.28 13.28 -3.96
CA MET A 179 18.86 11.93 -3.97
C MET A 179 17.92 10.85 -4.52
N GLY A 180 16.67 11.18 -4.85
CA GLY A 180 15.68 10.24 -5.37
C GLY A 180 15.07 9.30 -4.33
N ILE A 181 15.27 9.57 -3.03
CA ILE A 181 14.73 8.79 -1.92
C ILE A 181 13.41 9.44 -1.50
N VAL A 182 12.33 8.98 -2.11
CA VAL A 182 10.99 9.54 -1.96
C VAL A 182 9.99 8.44 -1.62
N ASP A 183 9.04 8.77 -0.77
CA ASP A 183 7.92 7.88 -0.42
C ASP A 183 6.59 8.53 -0.84
N PRO A 184 5.60 7.75 -1.30
CA PRO A 184 4.26 8.27 -1.57
C PRO A 184 3.59 8.78 -0.29
N VAL A 185 3.01 9.98 -0.33
CA VAL A 185 2.32 10.59 0.83
C VAL A 185 1.24 9.67 1.38
N LYS A 186 0.43 9.08 0.48
CA LYS A 186 -0.65 8.16 0.83
C LYS A 186 -0.16 6.99 1.68
N VAL A 187 0.98 6.39 1.30
CA VAL A 187 1.53 5.23 2.01
C VAL A 187 1.98 5.62 3.41
N VAL A 188 2.73 6.72 3.56
CA VAL A 188 3.23 7.18 4.86
C VAL A 188 2.07 7.55 5.80
N ARG A 189 1.05 8.23 5.28
CA ARG A 189 -0.15 8.62 6.03
C ARG A 189 -0.97 7.40 6.47
N THR A 190 -1.28 6.50 5.54
CA THR A 190 -2.07 5.30 5.81
C THR A 190 -1.36 4.39 6.81
N ALA A 191 -0.04 4.16 6.66
CA ALA A 191 0.73 3.35 7.61
C ALA A 191 0.67 3.90 9.04
N LEU A 192 0.76 5.22 9.22
CA LEU A 192 0.62 5.84 10.54
C LEU A 192 -0.79 5.69 11.11
N GLN A 193 -1.83 5.90 10.29
CA GLN A 193 -3.23 5.79 10.71
C GLN A 193 -3.59 4.36 11.12
N ASP A 194 -3.18 3.37 10.34
CA ASP A 194 -3.44 1.96 10.61
C ASP A 194 -2.70 1.52 11.88
N ALA A 195 -1.42 1.90 12.04
CA ALA A 195 -0.65 1.62 13.24
C ALA A 195 -1.28 2.23 14.49
N ALA A 196 -1.69 3.51 14.42
CA ALA A 196 -2.36 4.19 15.53
C ALA A 196 -3.73 3.57 15.87
N SER A 197 -4.48 3.13 14.86
CA SER A 197 -5.78 2.47 15.02
C SER A 197 -5.64 1.17 15.80
N VAL A 198 -4.75 0.28 15.38
CA VAL A 198 -4.51 -1.00 16.07
C VAL A 198 -3.91 -0.79 17.46
N ALA A 199 -2.94 0.13 17.60
CA ALA A 199 -2.34 0.43 18.90
C ALA A 199 -3.38 0.97 19.89
N GLY A 200 -4.30 1.83 19.44
CA GLY A 200 -5.38 2.34 20.27
C GLY A 200 -6.27 1.22 20.82
N LEU A 201 -6.67 0.27 19.98
CA LEU A 201 -7.48 -0.88 20.38
C LEU A 201 -6.74 -1.76 21.41
N LEU A 202 -5.46 -2.07 21.15
CA LEU A 202 -4.65 -2.92 22.03
C LEU A 202 -4.41 -2.28 23.40
N VAL A 203 -4.14 -0.98 23.45
CA VAL A 203 -3.89 -0.26 24.72
C VAL A 203 -5.13 -0.25 25.62
N THR A 204 -6.33 -0.30 25.05
CA THR A 204 -7.60 -0.35 25.81
C THR A 204 -8.12 -1.77 26.07
N THR A 205 -7.36 -2.80 25.67
CA THR A 205 -7.78 -4.19 25.82
C THR A 205 -7.50 -4.69 27.23
N GLU A 206 -8.55 -4.80 28.06
CA GLU A 206 -8.44 -5.29 29.45
C GLU A 206 -8.49 -6.83 29.57
N ALA A 207 -9.13 -7.50 28.61
CA ALA A 207 -9.29 -8.95 28.63
C ALA A 207 -9.27 -9.53 27.21
N MET A 208 -8.78 -10.77 27.08
CA MET A 208 -8.79 -11.54 25.84
C MET A 208 -9.35 -12.94 26.12
N ILE A 209 -10.16 -13.45 25.20
CA ILE A 209 -10.65 -14.83 25.21
C ILE A 209 -9.94 -15.56 24.08
N ALA A 210 -9.17 -16.59 24.43
CA ALA A 210 -8.44 -17.42 23.48
C ALA A 210 -8.90 -18.88 23.59
N GLU A 211 -8.74 -19.64 22.51
CA GLU A 211 -8.90 -21.08 22.57
C GLU A 211 -7.84 -21.69 23.48
N ALA A 212 -8.23 -22.68 24.29
CA ALA A 212 -7.27 -23.44 25.06
C ALA A 212 -6.29 -24.15 24.11
N PRO A 213 -4.99 -24.23 24.46
CA PRO A 213 -4.03 -24.95 23.64
C PRO A 213 -4.53 -26.38 23.44
N LYS A 214 -4.66 -26.79 22.17
CA LYS A 214 -5.01 -28.17 21.84
C LYS A 214 -3.94 -29.06 22.45
N LYS A 215 -4.35 -30.03 23.27
CA LYS A 215 -3.44 -31.10 23.67
C LYS A 215 -3.04 -31.82 22.41
N GLU A 216 -1.77 -31.75 22.02
CA GLU A 216 -1.22 -32.70 21.06
C GLU A 216 -1.52 -34.09 21.63
N SER A 217 -2.33 -34.87 20.92
CA SER A 217 -2.47 -36.27 21.21
C SER A 217 -1.09 -36.89 21.03
N ALA A 218 -0.40 -37.13 22.14
CA ALA A 218 0.73 -38.05 22.18
C ALA A 218 0.30 -39.28 21.40
N GLY A 219 1.02 -39.57 20.32
CA GLY A 219 0.63 -40.52 19.30
C GLY A 219 0.01 -41.77 19.90
N GLY A 220 -1.23 -42.04 19.49
CA GLY A 220 -1.83 -43.36 19.62
C GLY A 220 -1.05 -44.35 18.77
N MET A 221 0.07 -44.86 19.26
CA MET A 221 0.50 -46.21 18.94
C MET A 221 -0.35 -47.15 19.81
N GLY A 222 -1.53 -47.49 19.29
CA GLY A 222 -2.46 -48.35 20.01
C GLY A 222 -3.77 -48.57 19.26
N GLY A 223 -3.71 -49.32 18.15
CA GLY A 223 -4.76 -50.23 17.71
C GLY A 223 -6.16 -49.70 17.40
N GLY A 224 -6.47 -49.61 16.11
CA GLY A 224 -7.71 -50.13 15.52
C GLY A 224 -9.02 -49.38 15.79
N GLY A 225 -9.69 -48.97 14.71
CA GLY A 225 -11.15 -48.71 14.75
C GLY A 225 -11.61 -47.51 13.94
N MET A 226 -11.78 -47.73 12.64
CA MET A 226 -12.85 -47.21 11.77
C MET A 226 -13.82 -46.15 12.34
N GLY A 227 -14.00 -45.04 11.62
CA GLY A 227 -15.32 -44.39 11.52
C GLY A 227 -15.33 -42.86 11.46
N GLY A 228 -15.77 -42.33 10.31
CA GLY A 228 -16.46 -41.03 10.22
C GLY A 228 -15.65 -39.87 9.64
N MET A 229 -15.63 -39.75 8.30
CA MET A 229 -15.34 -38.48 7.65
C MET A 229 -16.62 -37.63 7.64
N ASP A 230 -16.62 -36.53 8.39
CA ASP A 230 -17.54 -35.43 8.19
C ASP A 230 -16.85 -34.31 7.40
N PHE A 231 -17.65 -33.70 6.53
CA PHE A 231 -17.34 -32.62 5.58
C PHE A 231 -16.90 -31.32 6.25
#